data_AF-A0A9E3UP38-F1
#
_entry.id   AF-A0A9E3UP38-F1
#
_cell.length_a   1.000
_cell.length_b   1.000
_cell.length_c   1.000
_cell.angle_alpha   90.00
_cell.angle_beta   90.00
_cell.angle_gamma   90.00
#
_symmetry.space_group_name_H-M   'P 1'
#
loop_
_entity.id
_entity.type
_entity.pdbx_description
1 polymer ?
#
loop_
_entity_poly.entity_id
_entity_poly.type
_entity_poly.pdbx_seq_one_letter_code
_entity_poly.pdbx_strand_id
1 'polypeptide(L)'
;MKKLALLALAVFSINDMALAQDESFRAFVERTNAAEPPPAMDAVQADALLTLQAIANEQNSCVPTGVRLDPLETATAIRMISQGVTSGQVKNGWTAYGRAEGCPDAPRLRFIVLKMPDDSIRARVVNEGESLANPSLMRDTSAMAAMSALHAVRAADPTCNGEGLRMGGTRVTERSPDLGTNFHGAYYAGSWSEVWTFTVCGKSADVPITFTADGQGGANYNVRSTEVRLIQ
;
A
#
# COMPACT_ATOMS: atom_id res chain seq x y z
N MET A 1 69.10 -12.51 -13.54
CA MET A 1 67.90 -12.07 -14.31
C MET A 1 66.68 -12.19 -13.41
N LYS A 2 66.14 -11.04 -12.97
CA LYS A 2 64.98 -10.94 -12.07
C LYS A 2 63.70 -11.17 -12.88
N LYS A 3 62.86 -12.13 -12.48
CA LYS A 3 61.47 -12.25 -12.97
C LYS A 3 60.55 -11.66 -11.90
N LEU A 4 60.04 -10.46 -12.17
CA LEU A 4 58.93 -9.84 -11.44
C LEU A 4 57.65 -10.59 -11.84
N ALA A 5 56.95 -11.19 -10.90
CA ALA A 5 55.58 -11.67 -11.09
C ALA A 5 54.64 -10.55 -10.63
N LEU A 6 53.92 -9.94 -11.57
CA LEU A 6 52.81 -9.04 -11.28
C LEU A 6 51.61 -9.91 -10.87
N LEU A 7 51.21 -9.83 -9.61
CA LEU A 7 49.94 -10.38 -9.14
C LEU A 7 48.85 -9.33 -9.43
N ALA A 8 47.99 -9.60 -10.42
CA ALA A 8 46.80 -8.78 -10.66
C ALA A 8 45.73 -9.15 -9.61
N LEU A 9 45.52 -8.26 -8.63
CA LEU A 9 44.33 -8.32 -7.77
C LEU A 9 43.11 -7.95 -8.63
N ALA A 10 42.28 -8.94 -8.94
CA ALA A 10 40.94 -8.70 -9.44
C ALA A 10 40.08 -8.14 -8.29
N VAL A 11 39.83 -6.83 -8.34
CA VAL A 11 38.81 -6.18 -7.50
C VAL A 11 37.46 -6.58 -8.07
N PHE A 12 36.81 -7.57 -7.48
CA PHE A 12 35.39 -7.82 -7.72
C PHE A 12 34.60 -6.69 -7.05
N SER A 13 34.12 -5.75 -7.85
CA SER A 13 33.11 -4.79 -7.44
C SER A 13 31.83 -5.56 -7.11
N ILE A 14 31.59 -5.84 -5.83
CA ILE A 14 30.37 -6.44 -5.29
C ILE A 14 29.29 -5.35 -5.26
N ASN A 15 28.84 -4.89 -6.43
CA ASN A 15 27.74 -3.92 -6.55
C ASN A 15 26.46 -4.54 -7.14
N ASP A 16 26.41 -5.87 -7.28
CA ASP A 16 25.20 -6.60 -7.68
C ASP A 16 24.34 -7.00 -6.47
N MET A 17 24.01 -6.02 -5.62
CA MET A 17 22.83 -6.12 -4.73
C MET A 17 21.53 -5.74 -5.48
N ALA A 18 21.49 -5.96 -6.80
CA ALA A 18 20.23 -6.11 -7.51
C ALA A 18 19.62 -7.44 -7.05
N LEU A 19 18.81 -7.34 -5.99
CA LEU A 19 18.05 -8.43 -5.41
C LEU A 19 17.53 -9.36 -6.50
N ALA A 20 17.95 -10.61 -6.43
CA ALA A 20 17.51 -11.69 -7.30
C ALA A 20 15.99 -11.86 -7.12
N GLN A 21 15.21 -11.06 -7.85
CA GLN A 21 13.84 -11.40 -8.16
C GLN A 21 13.92 -12.77 -8.83
N ASP A 22 13.22 -13.75 -8.26
CA ASP A 22 13.03 -15.04 -8.90
C ASP A 22 12.53 -14.77 -10.33
N GLU A 23 13.34 -15.14 -11.33
CA GLU A 23 13.05 -14.90 -12.74
C GLU A 23 11.69 -15.49 -13.12
N SER A 24 11.30 -16.59 -12.47
CA SER A 24 9.99 -17.21 -12.65
C SER A 24 8.84 -16.32 -12.16
N PHE A 25 9.04 -15.60 -11.05
CA PHE A 25 8.04 -14.67 -10.52
C PHE A 25 7.90 -13.42 -11.40
N ARG A 26 9.01 -12.87 -11.90
CA ARG A 26 8.97 -11.77 -12.88
C ARG A 26 8.22 -12.18 -14.12
N ALA A 27 8.56 -13.35 -14.69
CA ALA A 27 7.89 -13.88 -15.86
C ALA A 27 6.39 -14.13 -15.61
N PHE A 28 6.02 -14.56 -14.40
CA PHE A 28 4.62 -14.68 -13.99
C PHE A 28 3.89 -13.33 -13.98
N VAL A 29 4.49 -12.29 -13.38
CA VAL A 29 3.90 -10.94 -13.33
C VAL A 29 3.70 -10.37 -14.72
N GLU A 30 4.74 -10.39 -15.55
CA GLU A 30 4.70 -9.83 -16.92
C GLU A 30 3.69 -10.56 -17.80
N ARG A 31 3.68 -11.90 -17.76
CA ARG A 31 2.70 -12.70 -18.51
C ARG A 31 1.27 -12.42 -18.06
N THR A 32 1.03 -12.29 -16.75
CA THR A 32 -0.29 -11.97 -16.21
C THR A 32 -0.74 -10.58 -16.69
N ASN A 33 0.13 -9.57 -16.63
CA ASN A 33 -0.17 -8.22 -17.12
C ASN A 33 -0.42 -8.16 -18.63
N ALA A 34 0.31 -8.93 -19.42
CA ALA A 34 0.10 -9.00 -20.86
C ALA A 34 -1.22 -9.70 -21.23
N ALA A 35 -1.62 -10.72 -20.46
CA ALA A 35 -2.86 -11.46 -20.68
C ALA A 35 -4.11 -10.69 -20.22
N GLU A 36 -3.97 -9.87 -19.19
CA GLU A 36 -5.06 -9.12 -18.57
C GLU A 36 -4.77 -7.62 -18.62
N PRO A 37 -5.18 -6.92 -19.70
CA PRO A 37 -5.02 -5.48 -19.79
C PRO A 37 -5.88 -4.75 -18.75
N PRO A 38 -5.52 -3.49 -18.37
CA PRO A 38 -6.33 -2.69 -17.47
C PRO A 38 -7.79 -2.58 -17.94
N PRO A 39 -8.78 -2.71 -17.04
CA PRO A 39 -10.18 -2.52 -17.40
C PRO A 39 -10.48 -1.08 -17.82
N ALA A 40 -11.59 -0.89 -18.52
CA ALA A 40 -12.06 0.43 -18.94
C ALA A 40 -12.37 1.33 -17.73
N MET A 41 -12.04 2.63 -17.85
CA MET A 41 -12.16 3.56 -16.72
C MET A 41 -13.57 3.87 -16.25
N ASP A 42 -14.52 3.89 -17.17
CA ASP A 42 -15.94 4.03 -16.84
C ASP A 42 -16.42 2.90 -15.91
N ALA A 43 -16.04 1.65 -16.19
CA ALA A 43 -16.40 0.50 -15.35
C ALA A 43 -15.78 0.56 -13.95
N VAL A 44 -14.50 0.96 -13.85
CA VAL A 44 -13.81 1.09 -12.57
C VAL A 44 -14.39 2.25 -11.76
N GLN A 45 -14.62 3.41 -12.38
CA GLN A 45 -15.21 4.57 -11.71
C GLN A 45 -16.63 4.28 -11.21
N ALA A 46 -17.42 3.52 -11.97
CA ALA A 46 -18.75 3.10 -11.56
C ALA A 46 -18.73 2.23 -10.29
N ASP A 47 -17.90 1.17 -10.23
CA ASP A 47 -17.81 0.32 -9.03
C ASP A 47 -17.16 1.05 -7.85
N ALA A 48 -16.19 1.93 -8.11
CA ALA A 48 -15.59 2.79 -7.09
C ALA A 48 -16.63 3.74 -6.47
N LEU A 49 -17.49 4.35 -7.28
CA LEU A 49 -18.58 5.20 -6.81
C LEU A 49 -19.55 4.43 -5.92
N LEU A 50 -19.99 3.24 -6.33
CA LEU A 50 -20.87 2.39 -5.51
C LEU A 50 -20.23 2.07 -4.16
N THR A 51 -18.92 1.77 -4.15
CA THR A 51 -18.17 1.52 -2.92
C THR A 51 -18.15 2.76 -2.02
N LEU A 52 -17.86 3.95 -2.57
CA LEU A 52 -17.84 5.18 -1.77
C LEU A 52 -19.22 5.57 -1.25
N GLN A 53 -20.28 5.37 -2.03
CA GLN A 53 -21.64 5.63 -1.59
C GLN A 53 -22.05 4.71 -0.44
N ALA A 54 -21.68 3.43 -0.51
CA ALA A 54 -21.90 2.48 0.59
C ALA A 54 -21.18 2.92 1.88
N ILE A 55 -19.89 3.27 1.77
CA ILE A 55 -19.09 3.80 2.90
C ILE A 55 -19.73 5.07 3.46
N ALA A 56 -20.12 6.01 2.61
CA ALA A 56 -20.70 7.28 3.02
C ALA A 56 -22.02 7.10 3.78
N ASN A 57 -22.86 6.17 3.31
CA ASN A 57 -24.12 5.85 3.97
C ASN A 57 -23.89 5.17 5.34
N GLU A 58 -22.94 4.25 5.44
CA GLU A 58 -22.57 3.59 6.71
C GLU A 58 -22.02 4.60 7.73
N GLN A 59 -21.21 5.55 7.26
CA GLN A 59 -20.57 6.56 8.11
C GLN A 59 -21.41 7.83 8.32
N ASN A 60 -22.60 7.90 7.72
CA ASN A 60 -23.46 9.10 7.69
C ASN A 60 -22.68 10.36 7.27
N SER A 61 -21.87 10.25 6.22
CA SER A 61 -21.03 11.33 5.68
C SER A 61 -21.55 11.85 4.34
N CYS A 62 -20.82 12.79 3.73
CA CYS A 62 -21.12 13.28 2.38
C CYS A 62 -21.19 12.12 1.38
N VAL A 63 -22.31 12.00 0.66
CA VAL A 63 -22.53 10.99 -0.37
C VAL A 63 -22.02 11.52 -1.72
N PRO A 64 -21.00 10.89 -2.33
CA PRO A 64 -20.43 11.39 -3.57
C PRO A 64 -21.34 11.13 -4.78
N THR A 65 -21.25 12.02 -5.76
CA THR A 65 -21.98 11.94 -7.02
C THR A 65 -21.15 11.35 -8.16
N GLY A 66 -19.84 11.25 -7.97
CA GLY A 66 -18.88 10.72 -8.94
C GLY A 66 -17.55 10.37 -8.28
N VAL A 67 -16.66 9.75 -9.04
CA VAL A 67 -15.27 9.49 -8.63
C VAL A 67 -14.37 9.79 -9.80
N ARG A 68 -13.36 10.64 -9.60
CA ARG A 68 -12.29 10.86 -10.57
C ARG A 68 -11.06 10.09 -10.14
N LEU A 69 -10.67 9.11 -10.97
CA LEU A 69 -9.49 8.28 -10.76
C LEU A 69 -8.32 8.79 -11.60
N ASP A 70 -7.13 8.67 -11.04
CA ASP A 70 -5.86 8.72 -11.75
C ASP A 70 -5.71 7.43 -12.61
N PRO A 71 -4.78 7.38 -13.58
CA PRO A 71 -4.54 6.17 -14.37
C PRO A 71 -4.26 4.94 -13.50
N LEU A 72 -4.72 3.78 -13.96
CA LEU A 72 -4.43 2.52 -13.30
C LEU A 72 -2.95 2.17 -13.38
N GLU A 73 -2.38 1.85 -12.23
CA GLU A 73 -1.05 1.26 -12.09
C GLU A 73 -1.19 -0.24 -11.84
N THR A 74 -0.47 -1.06 -12.61
CA THR A 74 -0.43 -2.52 -12.39
C THR A 74 0.00 -2.86 -10.98
N ALA A 75 -0.67 -3.83 -10.36
CA ALA A 75 -0.48 -4.19 -8.96
C ALA A 75 -0.26 -5.70 -8.75
N THR A 76 0.04 -6.45 -9.80
CA THR A 76 0.16 -7.92 -9.80
C THR A 76 1.21 -8.45 -8.84
N ALA A 77 2.28 -7.68 -8.57
CA ALA A 77 3.33 -8.10 -7.65
C ALA A 77 2.93 -7.97 -6.17
N ILE A 78 1.78 -7.35 -5.86
CA ILE A 78 1.24 -7.36 -4.51
C ILE A 78 0.85 -8.80 -4.14
N ARG A 79 1.38 -9.30 -3.02
CA ARG A 79 1.19 -10.69 -2.55
C ARG A 79 -0.25 -11.18 -2.59
N MET A 80 -1.22 -10.40 -2.11
CA MET A 80 -2.63 -10.81 -2.18
C MET A 80 -3.18 -10.95 -3.60
N ILE A 81 -2.70 -10.14 -4.56
CA ILE A 81 -3.11 -10.23 -5.96
C ILE A 81 -2.42 -11.42 -6.60
N SER A 82 -1.09 -11.57 -6.46
CA SER A 82 -0.37 -12.71 -7.06
C SER A 82 -0.89 -14.06 -6.57
N GLN A 83 -1.19 -14.17 -5.27
CA GLN A 83 -1.82 -15.37 -4.69
C GLN A 83 -3.25 -15.57 -5.20
N GLY A 84 -4.03 -14.49 -5.34
CA GLY A 84 -5.37 -14.54 -5.91
C GLY A 84 -5.36 -15.01 -7.37
N VAL A 85 -4.41 -14.56 -8.18
CA VAL A 85 -4.22 -15.02 -9.56
C VAL A 85 -3.82 -16.49 -9.59
N THR A 86 -2.84 -16.87 -8.78
CA THR A 86 -2.36 -18.27 -8.70
C THR A 86 -3.47 -19.24 -8.30
N SER A 87 -4.38 -18.81 -7.43
CA SER A 87 -5.52 -19.61 -6.97
C SER A 87 -6.78 -19.48 -7.84
N GLY A 88 -6.76 -18.66 -8.90
CA GLY A 88 -7.93 -18.42 -9.76
C GLY A 88 -9.05 -17.61 -9.10
N GLN A 89 -8.77 -16.91 -8.00
CA GLN A 89 -9.73 -16.06 -7.30
C GLN A 89 -9.87 -14.67 -7.94
N VAL A 90 -8.83 -14.21 -8.65
CA VAL A 90 -8.84 -13.01 -9.49
C VAL A 90 -8.06 -13.29 -10.77
N LYS A 91 -8.33 -12.54 -11.84
CA LYS A 91 -7.56 -12.59 -13.09
C LYS A 91 -6.31 -11.71 -13.03
N ASN A 92 -6.44 -10.50 -12.49
CA ASN A 92 -5.34 -9.57 -12.22
C ASN A 92 -5.81 -8.43 -11.29
N GLY A 93 -4.91 -7.50 -10.94
CA GLY A 93 -5.26 -6.31 -10.19
C GLY A 93 -4.36 -5.09 -10.46
N TRP A 94 -4.91 -3.93 -10.11
CA TRP A 94 -4.32 -2.60 -10.27
C TRP A 94 -4.56 -1.77 -9.01
N THR A 95 -3.87 -0.65 -8.92
CA THR A 95 -4.23 0.42 -7.99
C THR A 95 -4.42 1.73 -8.73
N ALA A 96 -5.29 2.57 -8.21
CA ALA A 96 -5.37 3.96 -8.64
C ALA A 96 -5.62 4.85 -7.44
N TYR A 97 -5.09 6.05 -7.50
CA TYR A 97 -5.54 7.12 -6.63
C TYR A 97 -6.76 7.81 -7.23
N GLY A 98 -7.55 8.49 -6.40
CA GLY A 98 -8.66 9.28 -6.90
C GLY A 98 -9.27 10.18 -5.84
N ARG A 99 -10.32 10.89 -6.23
CA ARG A 99 -11.10 11.77 -5.36
C ARG A 99 -12.58 11.59 -5.61
N ALA A 100 -13.35 11.66 -4.53
CA ALA A 100 -14.79 11.67 -4.58
C ALA A 100 -15.28 13.03 -5.09
N GLU A 101 -16.20 13.04 -6.05
CA GLU A 101 -16.81 14.24 -6.59
C GLU A 101 -18.11 14.57 -5.84
N GLY A 102 -18.45 15.86 -5.75
CA GLY A 102 -19.60 16.33 -4.96
C GLY A 102 -19.32 16.47 -3.45
N CYS A 103 -18.13 16.08 -2.98
CA CYS A 103 -17.71 16.22 -1.59
C CYS A 103 -16.45 17.10 -1.50
N PRO A 104 -16.57 18.41 -1.20
CA PRO A 104 -15.50 19.40 -1.37
C PRO A 104 -14.24 19.16 -0.52
N ASP A 105 -14.36 18.41 0.58
CA ASP A 105 -13.25 18.09 1.49
C ASP A 105 -12.85 16.61 1.46
N ALA A 106 -13.30 15.86 0.45
CA ALA A 106 -12.97 14.45 0.36
C ALA A 106 -11.45 14.24 0.22
N PRO A 107 -10.83 13.40 1.07
CA PRO A 107 -9.42 13.11 0.96
C PRO A 107 -9.11 12.41 -0.37
N ARG A 108 -7.83 12.43 -0.76
CA ARG A 108 -7.37 11.56 -1.84
C ARG A 108 -7.47 10.12 -1.35
N LEU A 109 -8.07 9.25 -2.13
CA LEU A 109 -8.27 7.85 -1.78
C LEU A 109 -7.39 6.97 -2.67
N ARG A 110 -6.87 5.89 -2.10
CA ARG A 110 -6.27 4.80 -2.88
C ARG A 110 -7.28 3.68 -3.04
N PHE A 111 -7.43 3.20 -4.26
CA PHE A 111 -8.24 2.05 -4.59
C PHE A 111 -7.36 0.86 -4.98
N ILE A 112 -7.77 -0.33 -4.57
CA ILE A 112 -7.39 -1.58 -5.22
C ILE A 112 -8.49 -1.94 -6.22
N VAL A 113 -8.11 -2.27 -7.44
CA VAL A 113 -9.01 -2.64 -8.53
C VAL A 113 -8.68 -4.07 -8.92
N LEU A 114 -9.68 -4.95 -8.85
CA LEU A 114 -9.54 -6.37 -9.15
C LEU A 114 -10.42 -6.72 -10.34
N LYS A 115 -9.88 -7.50 -11.27
CA LYS A 115 -10.68 -8.19 -12.28
C LYS A 115 -10.93 -9.61 -11.79
N MET A 116 -12.20 -9.95 -11.62
CA MET A 116 -12.64 -11.23 -11.08
C MET A 116 -12.66 -12.32 -12.18
N PRO A 117 -12.79 -13.61 -11.83
CA PRO A 117 -12.82 -14.71 -12.81
C PRO A 117 -13.96 -14.59 -13.84
N ASP A 118 -15.09 -14.02 -13.42
CA ASP A 118 -16.27 -13.73 -14.25
C ASP A 118 -16.17 -12.41 -15.04
N ASP A 119 -14.97 -11.82 -15.12
CA ASP A 119 -14.69 -10.51 -15.74
C ASP A 119 -15.33 -9.31 -15.04
N SER A 120 -16.03 -9.51 -13.92
CA SER A 120 -16.53 -8.39 -13.11
C SER A 120 -15.37 -7.60 -12.49
N ILE A 121 -15.57 -6.29 -12.33
CA ILE A 121 -14.59 -5.38 -11.75
C ILE A 121 -14.99 -5.05 -10.32
N ARG A 122 -14.01 -5.05 -9.42
CA ARG A 122 -14.18 -4.62 -8.03
C ARG A 122 -13.13 -3.59 -7.65
N ALA A 123 -13.55 -2.35 -7.41
CA ALA A 123 -12.75 -1.28 -6.88
C ALA A 123 -13.06 -1.09 -5.39
N ARG A 124 -12.07 -1.22 -4.50
CA ARG A 124 -12.24 -1.05 -3.05
C ARG A 124 -11.27 -0.03 -2.52
N VAL A 125 -11.73 0.79 -1.58
CA VAL A 125 -10.86 1.74 -0.87
C VAL A 125 -9.87 0.95 -0.02
N VAL A 126 -8.60 1.28 -0.15
CA VAL A 126 -7.49 0.71 0.65
C VAL A 126 -7.17 1.65 1.80
N ASN A 127 -6.99 2.93 1.50
CA ASN A 127 -6.64 3.96 2.48
C ASN A 127 -6.99 5.36 1.97
N GLU A 128 -7.03 6.30 2.90
CA GLU A 128 -7.02 7.74 2.61
C GLU A 128 -5.57 8.23 2.64
N GLY A 129 -5.20 9.17 1.76
CA GLY A 129 -3.86 9.74 1.69
C GLY A 129 -2.85 8.89 0.92
N GLU A 130 -1.57 9.27 1.01
CA GLU A 130 -0.47 8.65 0.26
C GLU A 130 0.20 7.54 1.10
N SER A 131 0.50 6.41 0.47
CA SER A 131 1.19 5.29 1.11
C SER A 131 1.96 4.49 0.07
N LEU A 132 3.20 4.14 0.38
CA LEU A 132 4.01 3.19 -0.39
C LEU A 132 3.79 1.75 0.09
N ALA A 133 3.29 1.56 1.31
CA ALA A 133 2.82 0.27 1.78
C ALA A 133 1.69 -0.23 0.86
N ASN A 134 1.93 -1.35 0.18
CA ASN A 134 0.91 -1.95 -0.66
C ASN A 134 -0.22 -2.56 0.21
N PRO A 135 -1.42 -2.80 -0.35
CA PRO A 135 -2.54 -3.42 0.35
C PRO A 135 -2.22 -4.65 1.23
N SER A 136 -1.25 -5.49 0.85
CA SER A 136 -0.83 -6.63 1.70
C SER A 136 -0.08 -6.14 2.94
N LEU A 137 0.89 -5.26 2.77
CA LEU A 137 1.63 -4.65 3.89
C LEU A 137 0.71 -3.86 4.83
N MET A 138 -0.25 -3.12 4.26
CA MET A 138 -1.25 -2.41 5.05
C MET A 138 -2.05 -3.39 5.91
N ARG A 139 -2.56 -4.48 5.33
CA ARG A 139 -3.28 -5.52 6.09
C ARG A 139 -2.44 -6.13 7.21
N ASP A 140 -1.18 -6.44 6.95
CA ASP A 140 -0.29 -7.07 7.93
C ASP A 140 0.06 -6.11 9.10
N THR A 141 0.17 -4.81 8.81
CA THR A 141 0.66 -3.80 9.77
C THR A 141 -0.47 -3.12 10.57
N SER A 142 -1.66 -3.00 9.98
CA SER A 142 -2.74 -2.13 10.48
C SER A 142 -3.18 -2.47 11.91
N ALA A 143 -3.25 -3.75 12.28
CA ALA A 143 -3.68 -4.15 13.63
C ALA A 143 -2.72 -3.62 14.70
N MET A 144 -1.40 -3.72 14.47
CA MET A 144 -0.40 -3.23 15.41
C MET A 144 -0.37 -1.70 15.49
N ALA A 145 -0.54 -1.03 14.35
CA ALA A 145 -0.65 0.43 14.30
C ALA A 145 -1.91 0.92 15.05
N ALA A 146 -3.05 0.28 14.81
CA ALA A 146 -4.32 0.59 15.46
C ALA A 146 -4.25 0.38 16.99
N MET A 147 -3.62 -0.72 17.43
CA MET A 147 -3.40 -0.95 18.86
C MET A 147 -2.47 0.08 19.51
N SER A 148 -1.46 0.56 18.78
CA SER A 148 -0.57 1.63 19.26
C SER A 148 -1.32 2.96 19.40
N ALA A 149 -2.18 3.30 18.44
CA ALA A 149 -3.07 4.46 18.53
C ALA A 149 -4.03 4.34 19.73
N LEU A 150 -4.70 3.20 19.89
CA LEU A 150 -5.60 2.95 21.02
C LEU A 150 -4.88 3.08 22.36
N HIS A 151 -3.65 2.54 22.47
CA HIS A 151 -2.86 2.64 23.69
C HIS A 151 -2.54 4.11 24.03
N ALA A 152 -2.07 4.89 23.05
CA ALA A 152 -1.78 6.31 23.25
C ALA A 152 -3.04 7.11 23.64
N VAL A 153 -4.18 6.84 23.02
CA VAL A 153 -5.45 7.48 23.38
C VAL A 153 -5.88 7.10 24.80
N ARG A 154 -5.77 5.82 25.19
CA ARG A 154 -6.10 5.37 26.56
C ARG A 154 -5.21 5.97 27.64
N ALA A 155 -3.93 6.24 27.33
CA ALA A 155 -3.03 6.91 28.25
C ALA A 155 -3.48 8.35 28.56
N ALA A 156 -4.06 9.04 27.57
CA ALA A 156 -4.63 10.37 27.76
C ALA A 156 -6.11 10.36 28.19
N ASP A 157 -6.82 9.26 27.94
CA ASP A 157 -8.24 9.08 28.22
C ASP A 157 -8.55 7.64 28.66
N PRO A 158 -8.46 7.36 29.96
CA PRO A 158 -8.71 6.01 30.49
C PRO A 158 -10.14 5.50 30.24
N THR A 159 -11.09 6.36 29.85
CA THR A 159 -12.48 5.95 29.55
C THR A 159 -12.64 5.38 28.15
N CYS A 160 -11.64 5.53 27.29
CA CYS A 160 -11.70 5.04 25.91
C CYS A 160 -11.76 3.51 25.84
N ASN A 161 -12.91 2.98 25.44
CA ASN A 161 -13.18 1.55 25.27
C ASN A 161 -12.68 0.99 23.91
N GLY A 162 -12.26 1.85 22.98
CA GLY A 162 -11.84 1.48 21.62
C GLY A 162 -12.91 1.65 20.56
N GLU A 163 -14.07 2.22 20.90
CA GLU A 163 -15.16 2.51 19.98
C GLU A 163 -14.71 3.41 18.83
N GLY A 164 -15.20 3.11 17.63
CA GLY A 164 -14.93 3.90 16.42
C GLY A 164 -13.48 3.82 15.93
N LEU A 165 -12.69 2.83 16.39
CA LEU A 165 -11.32 2.61 15.92
C LEU A 165 -11.30 2.36 14.41
N ARG A 166 -10.72 3.32 13.68
CA ARG A 166 -10.55 3.24 12.22
C ARG A 166 -9.28 3.93 11.80
N MET A 167 -8.70 3.45 10.70
CA MET A 167 -7.65 4.19 10.00
C MET A 167 -8.29 5.36 9.24
N GLY A 168 -7.69 6.53 9.34
CA GLY A 168 -8.00 7.70 8.52
C GLY A 168 -6.92 7.87 7.44
N GLY A 169 -6.22 8.99 7.49
CA GLY A 169 -5.20 9.36 6.51
C GLY A 169 -3.85 8.67 6.69
N THR A 170 -3.15 8.48 5.58
CA THR A 170 -1.73 8.08 5.53
C THR A 170 -0.91 9.14 4.81
N ARG A 171 0.37 9.24 5.17
CA ARG A 171 1.34 10.08 4.45
C ARG A 171 2.73 9.48 4.50
N VAL A 172 3.47 9.60 3.39
CA VAL A 172 4.89 9.25 3.33
C VAL A 172 5.69 10.40 3.91
N THR A 173 6.55 10.13 4.89
CA THR A 173 7.39 11.13 5.53
C THR A 173 8.84 11.06 5.08
N GLU A 174 9.31 9.88 4.69
CA GLU A 174 10.69 9.67 4.28
C GLU A 174 10.79 8.54 3.26
N ARG A 175 11.74 8.67 2.34
CA ARG A 175 12.16 7.62 1.40
C ARG A 175 13.67 7.51 1.50
N SER A 176 14.20 6.30 1.65
CA SER A 176 15.64 6.13 1.68
C SER A 176 16.24 6.36 0.28
N PRO A 177 17.51 6.81 0.19
CA PRO A 177 18.16 7.03 -1.11
C PRO A 177 18.30 5.78 -1.98
N ASP A 178 18.28 4.60 -1.35
CA ASP A 178 18.34 3.27 -1.97
C ASP A 178 16.96 2.62 -2.19
N LEU A 179 15.86 3.37 -2.02
CA LEU A 179 14.52 2.89 -2.34
C LEU A 179 14.44 2.54 -3.83
N GLY A 180 14.20 1.26 -4.11
CA GLY A 180 14.12 0.74 -5.47
C GLY A 180 12.92 1.28 -6.24
N THR A 181 12.84 0.95 -7.53
CA THR A 181 11.65 1.25 -8.34
C THR A 181 10.47 0.38 -7.91
N ASN A 182 9.27 0.95 -7.95
CA ASN A 182 8.04 0.19 -7.80
C ASN A 182 7.90 -0.80 -8.97
N PHE A 183 7.91 -2.09 -8.69
CA PHE A 183 7.67 -3.14 -9.66
C PHE A 183 6.26 -3.69 -9.46
N HIS A 184 5.32 -3.25 -10.31
CA HIS A 184 3.91 -3.63 -10.32
C HIS A 184 3.25 -3.70 -8.93
N GLY A 185 3.43 -2.63 -8.13
CA GLY A 185 2.81 -2.47 -6.82
C GLY A 185 3.67 -2.87 -5.63
N ALA A 186 4.91 -3.32 -5.83
CA ALA A 186 5.81 -3.72 -4.76
C ALA A 186 7.21 -3.08 -4.88
N TYR A 187 7.81 -2.79 -3.72
CA TYR A 187 9.20 -2.37 -3.60
C TYR A 187 10.02 -3.56 -3.12
N TYR A 188 11.20 -3.76 -3.71
CA TYR A 188 12.08 -4.88 -3.38
C TYR A 188 13.30 -4.44 -2.59
N ALA A 189 13.77 -3.20 -2.76
CA ALA A 189 14.94 -2.64 -2.09
C ALA A 189 14.63 -1.34 -1.33
N GLY A 190 15.47 -1.05 -0.34
CA GLY A 190 15.44 0.19 0.44
C GLY A 190 14.35 0.21 1.52
N SER A 191 14.06 1.42 1.99
CA SER A 191 13.17 1.66 3.12
C SER A 191 12.40 2.96 2.94
N TRP A 192 11.32 3.09 3.69
CA TRP A 192 10.53 4.30 3.73
C TRP A 192 9.83 4.43 5.08
N SER A 193 9.44 5.65 5.41
CA SER A 193 8.64 5.93 6.61
C SER A 193 7.32 6.55 6.24
N GLU A 194 6.29 6.18 6.98
CA GLU A 194 4.95 6.71 6.85
C GLU A 194 4.40 7.12 8.22
N VAL A 195 3.38 7.96 8.20
CA VAL A 195 2.53 8.20 9.37
C VAL A 195 1.10 7.84 8.99
N TRP A 196 0.50 6.97 9.80
CA TRP A 196 -0.91 6.57 9.66
C TRP A 196 -1.71 7.17 10.80
N THR A 197 -2.72 7.95 10.45
CA THR A 197 -3.64 8.54 11.41
C THR A 197 -4.75 7.55 11.70
N PHE A 198 -5.04 7.33 12.98
CA PHE A 198 -6.18 6.55 13.44
C PHE A 198 -7.11 7.44 14.25
N THR A 199 -8.42 7.25 14.08
CA THR A 199 -9.43 7.85 14.94
C THR A 199 -10.00 6.76 15.85
N VAL A 200 -10.12 7.05 17.15
CA VAL A 200 -10.70 6.15 18.15
C VAL A 200 -11.22 6.95 19.34
N CYS A 201 -12.41 6.64 19.83
CA CYS A 201 -13.08 7.39 20.90
C CYS A 201 -13.16 8.91 20.63
N GLY A 202 -13.36 9.29 19.36
CA GLY A 202 -13.42 10.70 18.93
C GLY A 202 -12.08 11.45 18.92
N LYS A 203 -10.96 10.78 19.22
CA LYS A 203 -9.61 11.36 19.19
C LYS A 203 -8.81 10.80 18.02
N SER A 204 -7.90 11.60 17.49
CA SER A 204 -7.00 11.19 16.42
C SER A 204 -5.59 10.98 16.94
N ALA A 205 -4.90 9.96 16.43
CA ALA A 205 -3.52 9.64 16.78
C ALA A 205 -2.73 9.34 15.51
N ASP A 206 -1.61 10.05 15.35
CA ASP A 206 -0.61 9.79 14.32
C ASP A 206 0.35 8.70 14.79
N VAL A 207 0.43 7.61 14.02
CA VAL A 207 1.29 6.45 14.29
C VAL A 207 2.42 6.41 13.27
N PRO A 208 3.68 6.68 13.67
CA PRO A 208 4.82 6.57 12.78
C PRO A 208 5.19 5.10 12.54
N ILE A 209 5.47 4.76 11.28
CA ILE A 209 5.83 3.41 10.86
C ILE A 209 7.02 3.51 9.91
N THR A 210 8.01 2.65 10.10
CA THR A 210 9.11 2.46 9.15
C THR A 210 8.98 1.09 8.50
N PHE A 211 9.17 1.04 7.19
CA PHE A 211 9.18 -0.17 6.40
C PHE A 211 10.56 -0.37 5.77
N THR A 212 10.99 -1.63 5.66
CA THR A 212 12.22 -2.01 4.96
C THR A 212 11.89 -3.18 4.07
N ALA A 213 12.07 -3.01 2.75
CA ALA A 213 11.75 -4.04 1.78
C ALA A 213 12.55 -5.33 2.08
N ASP A 214 11.88 -6.48 1.96
CA ASP A 214 12.45 -7.79 2.30
C ASP A 214 13.10 -8.52 1.11
N GLY A 215 13.12 -7.89 -0.07
CA GLY A 215 13.60 -8.48 -1.31
C GLY A 215 12.64 -9.49 -1.96
N GLN A 216 11.45 -9.71 -1.39
CA GLN A 216 10.45 -10.68 -1.86
C GLN A 216 9.11 -10.02 -2.21
N GLY A 217 9.08 -8.69 -2.31
CA GLY A 217 7.88 -7.89 -2.59
C GLY A 217 7.05 -7.57 -1.34
N GLY A 218 7.54 -7.99 -0.16
CA GLY A 218 7.05 -7.57 1.14
C GLY A 218 7.97 -6.55 1.79
N ALA A 219 7.78 -6.35 3.09
CA ALA A 219 8.62 -5.48 3.91
C ALA A 219 8.51 -5.90 5.37
N ASN A 220 9.65 -5.82 6.06
CA ASN A 220 9.64 -5.73 7.52
C ASN A 220 9.11 -4.37 7.92
N TYR A 221 8.39 -4.29 9.04
CA TYR A 221 7.85 -3.03 9.55
C TYR A 221 8.16 -2.85 11.03
N ASN A 222 8.31 -1.59 11.42
CA ASN A 222 8.45 -1.17 12.81
C ASN A 222 7.43 -0.07 13.09
N VAL A 223 6.42 -0.41 13.89
CA VAL A 223 5.45 0.57 14.42
C VAL A 223 6.08 1.24 15.63
N ARG A 224 6.40 2.53 15.51
CA ARG A 224 7.10 3.29 16.56
C ARG A 224 6.12 3.74 17.65
N SER A 225 5.65 2.78 18.44
CA SER A 225 4.57 2.97 19.41
C SER A 225 4.85 4.05 20.47
N THR A 226 6.12 4.30 20.81
CA THR A 226 6.54 5.36 21.74
C THR A 226 6.56 6.76 21.11
N GLU A 227 6.45 6.86 19.78
CA GLU A 227 6.45 8.11 19.03
C GLU A 227 5.05 8.51 18.55
N VAL A 228 4.00 7.78 18.98
CA VAL A 228 2.60 8.09 18.64
C VAL A 228 2.22 9.47 19.19
N ARG A 229 1.62 10.31 18.34
CA ARG A 229 1.21 11.67 18.70
C ARG A 229 -0.31 11.81 18.64
N LEU A 230 -0.92 12.29 19.71
CA LEU A 230 -2.32 12.69 19.68
C LEU A 230 -2.46 13.99 18.88
N ILE A 231 -3.45 14.04 18.01
CA ILE A 231 -3.81 15.20 17.21
C ILE A 231 -5.08 15.78 17.83
N GLN A 232 -5.00 17.05 18.23
CA GLN A 232 -6.12 17.81 18.76
C GLN A 232 -6.98 18.36 17.62
#